data_AF-A0AAW0UV12-F1
#
_entry.id   AF-A0AAW0UV12-F1
#
_cell.length_a   1.000
_cell.length_b   1.000
_cell.length_c   1.000
_cell.angle_alpha   90.00
_cell.angle_beta   90.00
_cell.angle_gamma   90.00
#
_symmetry.space_group_name_H-M   'P 1'
#
loop_
_entity.id
_entity.type
_entity.pdbx_description
1 polymer ?
#
loop_
_entity_poly.entity_id
_entity_poly.type
_entity_poly.pdbx_seq_one_letter_code
_entity_poly.pdbx_strand_id
1 'polypeptide(L)'
;MTWVTWWGLRDGHAPMVTDGLVLGTPRHEVVGEEYLKGLGFPEEVTIFVRNHVEAKRYLVATDPKYYEGLSEASRHTLTHQGGPMKEEEVLSFKTNPNFHAVLRMRSWDEKAKDPEAHTPALEEYENLCLTYLKEAMKA
;
A
#
# COMPACT_ATOMS: atom_id res chain seq x y z
N MET A 1 14.83 10.65 0.33
CA MET A 1 13.47 11.21 0.58
C MET A 1 12.65 11.00 -0.67
N THR A 2 11.61 10.16 -0.61
CA THR A 2 10.81 9.76 -1.78
C THR A 2 9.67 10.76 -2.02
N TRP A 3 9.18 10.84 -3.26
CA TRP A 3 8.20 11.85 -3.68
C TRP A 3 6.85 11.78 -2.93
N VAL A 4 6.49 10.61 -2.41
CA VAL A 4 5.28 10.37 -1.59
C VAL A 4 5.30 11.22 -0.31
N THR A 5 6.49 11.48 0.26
CA THR A 5 6.67 12.40 1.39
C THR A 5 6.38 13.86 1.03
N TRP A 6 6.58 14.27 -0.22
CA TRP A 6 6.41 15.67 -0.65
C TRP A 6 4.96 16.03 -0.95
N TRP A 7 4.16 15.09 -1.47
CA TRP A 7 2.75 15.36 -1.79
C TRP A 7 1.88 15.38 -0.53
N GLY A 8 2.13 14.49 0.43
CA GLY A 8 1.49 14.55 1.75
C GLY A 8 1.72 15.87 2.49
N LEU A 9 2.91 16.46 2.34
CA LEU A 9 3.24 17.77 2.90
C LEU A 9 2.57 18.93 2.13
N ARG A 10 2.28 18.77 0.83
CA ARG A 10 1.64 19.80 0.00
C ARG A 10 0.17 20.04 0.36
N ASP A 11 -0.52 19.01 0.85
CA ASP A 11 -1.90 19.11 1.35
C ASP A 11 -1.96 19.50 2.85
N GLY A 12 -0.82 19.85 3.45
CA GLY A 12 -0.75 20.27 4.85
C GLY A 12 -0.95 19.13 5.86
N HIS A 13 -0.84 17.87 5.44
CA HIS A 13 -0.93 16.75 6.37
C HIS A 13 0.39 16.55 7.11
N ALA A 14 0.34 16.67 8.44
CA ALA A 14 1.47 16.36 9.30
C ALA A 14 1.91 14.90 9.09
N PRO A 15 3.22 14.59 9.06
CA PRO A 15 3.71 13.22 8.91
C PRO A 15 3.17 12.31 10.02
N MET A 16 3.04 11.01 9.74
CA MET A 16 2.79 10.03 10.80
C MET A 16 4.04 9.94 11.68
N VAL A 17 3.91 10.29 12.97
CA VAL A 17 5.03 10.27 13.92
C VAL A 17 4.65 9.45 15.15
N THR A 18 5.53 8.53 15.55
CA THR A 18 5.40 7.78 16.81
C THR A 18 6.75 7.77 17.52
N ASP A 19 6.79 8.18 18.78
CA ASP A 19 8.03 8.22 19.58
C ASP A 19 9.20 8.95 18.90
N GLY A 20 8.89 9.98 18.09
CA GLY A 20 9.86 10.76 17.33
C GLY A 20 10.28 10.15 15.98
N LEU A 21 9.80 8.96 15.62
CA LEU A 21 10.05 8.31 14.33
C LEU A 21 9.03 8.76 13.28
N VAL A 22 9.51 9.20 12.12
CA VAL A 22 8.67 9.51 10.96
C VAL A 22 8.33 8.21 10.23
N LEU A 23 7.06 7.83 10.24
CA LEU A 23 6.55 6.58 9.68
C LEU A 23 6.03 6.71 8.24
N GLY A 24 5.98 7.94 7.71
CA GLY A 24 5.60 8.22 6.33
C GLY A 24 4.43 9.20 6.21
N THR A 25 3.83 9.20 5.01
CA THR A 25 2.75 10.10 4.63
C THR A 25 1.39 9.56 5.07
N PRO A 26 0.55 10.36 5.77
CA PRO A 26 -0.82 9.97 6.04
C PRO A 26 -1.58 9.69 4.75
N ARG A 27 -2.41 8.64 4.77
CA ARG A 27 -3.26 8.25 3.63
C ARG A 27 -2.46 8.03 2.32
N HIS A 28 -1.22 7.55 2.41
CA HIS A 28 -0.38 7.28 1.24
C HIS A 28 -0.99 6.31 0.23
N GLU A 29 -1.91 5.45 0.65
CA GLU A 29 -2.70 4.58 -0.21
C GLU A 29 -3.65 5.36 -1.13
N VAL A 30 -4.18 6.50 -0.67
CA VAL A 30 -5.00 7.43 -1.48
C VAL A 30 -4.08 8.23 -2.40
N VAL A 31 -3.07 8.86 -1.82
CA VAL A 31 -2.14 9.73 -2.57
C VAL A 31 -1.45 8.96 -3.70
N GLY A 32 -1.03 7.73 -3.42
CA GLY A 32 -0.41 6.85 -4.41
C GLY A 32 -1.39 6.40 -5.50
N GLU A 33 -2.63 6.06 -5.15
CA GLU A 33 -3.67 5.73 -6.12
C GLU A 33 -3.94 6.90 -7.06
N GLU A 34 -4.19 8.09 -6.51
CA GLU A 34 -4.49 9.30 -7.28
C GLU A 34 -3.34 9.68 -8.21
N TYR A 35 -2.11 9.58 -7.72
CA TYR A 35 -0.92 9.82 -8.54
C TYR A 35 -0.84 8.86 -9.73
N LEU A 36 -1.00 7.55 -9.50
CA LEU A 36 -0.94 6.56 -10.58
C LEU A 36 -2.09 6.74 -11.58
N LYS A 37 -3.29 7.07 -11.11
CA LYS A 37 -4.42 7.45 -11.99
C LYS A 37 -4.07 8.67 -12.84
N GLY A 38 -3.44 9.68 -12.27
CA GLY A 38 -2.98 10.88 -12.98
C GLY A 38 -1.93 10.59 -14.06
N LEU A 39 -1.15 9.52 -13.91
CA LEU A 39 -0.21 9.02 -14.92
C LEU A 39 -0.86 8.15 -16.01
N GLY A 40 -2.15 7.79 -15.87
CA GLY A 40 -2.88 6.95 -16.82
C GLY A 40 -2.85 5.46 -16.49
N PHE A 41 -2.43 5.05 -15.30
CA PHE A 41 -2.59 3.64 -14.90
C PHE A 41 -4.08 3.31 -14.68
N PRO A 42 -4.55 2.14 -15.14
CA PRO A 42 -5.94 1.74 -14.97
C PRO A 42 -6.24 1.31 -13.54
N GLU A 43 -7.53 1.20 -13.23
CA GLU A 43 -8.01 0.79 -11.92
C GLU A 43 -7.45 -0.58 -11.50
N GLU A 44 -7.28 -1.51 -12.45
CA GLU A 44 -6.71 -2.83 -12.25
C GLU A 44 -5.31 -2.82 -11.60
N VAL A 45 -4.53 -1.75 -11.80
CA VAL A 45 -3.23 -1.55 -11.15
C VAL A 45 -3.38 -0.70 -9.88
N THR A 46 -4.11 0.41 -9.97
CA THR A 46 -4.17 1.39 -8.88
C THR A 46 -4.94 0.88 -7.66
N ILE A 47 -5.84 -0.09 -7.83
CA ILE A 47 -6.60 -0.72 -6.75
C ILE A 47 -5.72 -1.42 -5.70
N PHE A 48 -4.56 -1.94 -6.12
CA PHE A 48 -3.58 -2.56 -5.23
C PHE A 48 -2.99 -1.53 -4.28
N VAL A 49 -2.57 -0.38 -4.80
CA VAL A 49 -2.07 0.74 -4.00
C VAL A 49 -3.16 1.27 -3.09
N ARG A 50 -4.41 1.37 -3.57
CA ARG A 50 -5.51 1.85 -2.73
C ARG A 50 -5.84 0.95 -1.55
N ASN A 51 -5.86 -0.37 -1.76
CA ASN A 51 -6.39 -1.31 -0.78
C ASN A 51 -5.32 -1.97 0.10
N HIS A 52 -4.03 -1.70 -0.09
CA HIS A 52 -3.00 -2.39 0.68
C HIS A 52 -3.06 -2.09 2.20
N VAL A 53 -3.52 -0.90 2.61
CA VAL A 53 -3.74 -0.58 4.04
C VAL A 53 -4.93 -1.35 4.59
N GLU A 54 -6.06 -1.33 3.89
CA GLU A 54 -7.26 -2.07 4.30
C GLU A 54 -6.99 -3.59 4.36
N ALA A 55 -6.21 -4.12 3.43
CA ALA A 55 -5.76 -5.51 3.45
C ALA A 55 -4.93 -5.84 4.70
N LYS A 56 -4.05 -4.92 5.15
CA LYS A 56 -3.32 -5.08 6.41
C LYS A 56 -4.30 -5.15 7.58
N ARG A 57 -5.23 -4.20 7.67
CA ARG A 57 -6.23 -4.14 8.76
C ARG A 57 -7.12 -5.39 8.79
N TYR A 58 -7.52 -5.89 7.62
CA TYR A 58 -8.28 -7.13 7.46
C TYR A 58 -7.50 -8.34 7.97
N LEU A 59 -6.25 -8.50 7.53
CA LEU A 59 -5.43 -9.67 7.92
C LEU A 59 -5.16 -9.68 9.41
N VAL A 60 -4.88 -8.52 10.02
CA VAL A 60 -4.74 -8.44 11.48
C VAL A 60 -6.04 -8.80 12.21
N ALA A 61 -7.20 -8.41 11.68
CA ALA A 61 -8.49 -8.72 12.30
C ALA A 61 -8.88 -10.20 12.18
N THR A 62 -8.46 -10.88 11.11
CA THR A 62 -8.94 -12.22 10.74
C THR A 62 -7.93 -13.33 10.93
N ASP A 63 -6.65 -13.00 11.08
CA ASP A 63 -5.58 -13.93 11.37
C ASP A 63 -4.73 -13.39 12.55
N PRO A 64 -4.95 -13.91 13.77
CA PRO A 64 -4.18 -13.49 14.95
C PRO A 64 -2.66 -13.64 14.78
N LYS A 65 -2.19 -14.61 13.98
CA LYS A 65 -0.76 -14.82 13.72
C LYS A 65 -0.17 -13.79 12.77
N TYR A 66 -1.01 -13.14 11.96
CA TYR A 66 -0.55 -12.13 11.02
C TYR A 66 0.04 -10.90 11.73
N TYR A 67 -0.53 -10.52 12.89
CA TYR A 67 -0.01 -9.41 13.68
C TYR A 67 1.44 -9.64 14.14
N GLU A 68 1.79 -10.88 14.51
CA GLU A 68 3.13 -11.27 14.93
C GLU A 68 4.16 -11.16 13.79
N GLY A 69 3.70 -11.38 12.55
CA GLY A 69 4.54 -11.27 11.33
C GLY A 69 4.74 -9.85 10.81
N LEU A 70 4.06 -8.84 11.37
CA LEU A 70 4.25 -7.45 10.94
C LEU A 70 5.65 -6.95 11.30
N SER A 71 6.22 -6.09 10.45
CA SER A 71 7.36 -5.27 10.86
C SER A 71 6.99 -4.29 12.00
N GLU A 72 7.98 -3.78 12.72
CA GLU A 72 7.77 -2.76 13.77
C GLU A 72 7.09 -1.50 13.19
N ALA A 73 7.56 -1.01 12.05
CA ALA A 73 6.95 0.11 11.33
C ALA A 73 5.50 -0.20 10.91
N SER A 74 5.21 -1.43 10.46
CA SER A 74 3.85 -1.85 10.10
C SER A 74 2.90 -1.86 11.30
N ARG A 75 3.39 -2.24 12.50
CA ARG A 75 2.62 -2.19 13.76
C ARG A 75 2.35 -0.76 14.21
N HIS A 76 3.34 0.12 14.16
CA HIS A 76 3.14 1.53 14.52
C HIS A 76 2.19 2.24 13.55
N THR A 77 2.31 2.01 12.24
CA THR A 77 1.38 2.61 11.26
C THR A 77 -0.04 2.06 11.39
N LEU A 78 -0.21 0.81 11.84
CA LEU A 78 -1.54 0.22 12.03
C LEU A 78 -2.40 1.00 13.04
N THR A 79 -1.81 1.51 14.12
CA THR A 79 -2.56 2.31 15.12
C THR A 79 -3.09 3.61 14.53
N HIS A 80 -2.29 4.24 13.65
CA HIS A 80 -2.67 5.47 12.93
C HIS A 80 -3.72 5.22 11.83
N GLN A 81 -3.82 3.98 11.37
CA GLN A 81 -4.71 3.55 10.30
C GLN A 81 -6.04 2.98 10.82
N GLY A 82 -6.34 3.15 12.12
CA GLY A 82 -7.61 2.70 12.71
C GLY A 82 -7.59 1.28 13.27
N GLY A 83 -6.41 0.64 13.35
CA GLY A 83 -6.27 -0.67 13.96
C GLY A 83 -6.85 -1.83 13.12
N PRO A 84 -6.99 -3.02 13.72
CA PRO A 84 -7.69 -4.14 13.10
C PRO A 84 -9.11 -3.74 12.70
N MET A 85 -9.59 -4.25 11.57
CA MET A 85 -10.99 -4.06 11.15
C MET A 85 -11.99 -4.60 12.17
N LYS A 86 -13.12 -3.90 12.31
CA LYS A 86 -14.33 -4.39 12.98
C LYS A 86 -15.09 -5.38 12.08
N GLU A 87 -16.03 -6.13 12.65
CA GLU A 87 -16.81 -7.14 11.93
C GLU A 87 -17.50 -6.59 10.67
N GLU A 88 -18.11 -5.41 10.76
CA GLU A 88 -18.76 -4.73 9.62
C GLU A 88 -17.77 -4.38 8.50
N GLU A 89 -16.57 -3.91 8.86
CA GLU A 89 -15.49 -3.59 7.91
C GLU A 89 -14.96 -4.86 7.24
N VAL A 90 -14.82 -5.96 8.00
CA VAL A 90 -14.43 -7.28 7.47
C VAL A 90 -15.45 -7.76 6.45
N LEU A 91 -16.74 -7.67 6.75
CA LEU A 91 -17.81 -8.06 5.85
C LEU A 91 -17.82 -7.22 4.57
N SER A 92 -17.67 -5.89 4.71
CA SER A 92 -17.59 -4.98 3.57
C SER A 92 -16.33 -5.22 2.72
N PHE A 93 -15.18 -5.48 3.32
CA PHE A 93 -13.93 -5.68 2.58
C PHE A 93 -13.96 -6.97 1.76
N LYS A 94 -14.64 -8.02 2.25
CA LYS A 94 -14.85 -9.27 1.52
C LYS A 94 -15.68 -9.11 0.24
N THR A 95 -16.46 -8.05 0.09
CA THR A 95 -17.23 -7.80 -1.15
C THR A 95 -16.38 -7.17 -2.25
N ASN A 96 -15.12 -6.82 -1.98
CA ASN A 96 -14.21 -6.29 -3.00
C ASN A 96 -13.96 -7.37 -4.08
N PRO A 97 -14.24 -7.10 -5.38
CA PRO A 97 -13.99 -8.07 -6.46
C PRO A 97 -12.54 -8.55 -6.53
N ASN A 98 -11.59 -7.71 -6.10
CA ASN A 98 -10.16 -7.97 -6.10
C ASN A 98 -9.64 -8.48 -4.74
N PHE A 99 -10.53 -8.85 -3.80
CA PHE A 99 -10.20 -9.21 -2.42
C PHE A 99 -9.00 -10.17 -2.32
N HIS A 100 -9.04 -11.31 -3.02
CA HIS A 100 -7.95 -12.29 -2.98
C HIS A 100 -6.63 -11.78 -3.58
N ALA A 101 -6.70 -10.97 -4.64
CA ALA A 101 -5.54 -10.42 -5.30
C ALA A 101 -4.84 -9.39 -4.39
N VAL A 102 -5.61 -8.50 -3.77
CA VAL A 102 -5.09 -7.50 -2.83
C VAL A 102 -4.45 -8.19 -1.61
N LEU A 103 -5.09 -9.21 -1.04
CA LEU A 103 -4.51 -9.96 0.08
C LEU A 103 -3.18 -10.62 -0.30
N ARG A 104 -3.10 -11.17 -1.52
CA ARG A 104 -1.85 -11.75 -2.03
C ARG A 104 -0.76 -10.70 -2.15
N MET A 105 -1.05 -9.54 -2.74
CA MET A 105 -0.10 -8.44 -2.85
C MET A 105 0.36 -7.96 -1.47
N ARG A 106 -0.56 -7.84 -0.51
CA ARG A 106 -0.22 -7.48 0.87
C ARG A 106 0.75 -8.46 1.53
N SER A 107 0.62 -9.76 1.22
CA SER A 107 1.57 -10.75 1.71
C SER A 107 2.99 -10.56 1.16
N TRP A 108 3.13 -10.00 -0.05
CA TRP A 108 4.43 -9.66 -0.62
C TRP A 108 5.03 -8.42 0.05
N ASP A 109 4.22 -7.41 0.38
CA ASP A 109 4.71 -6.21 1.08
C ASP A 109 5.37 -6.54 2.42
N GLU A 110 4.78 -7.43 3.23
CA GLU A 110 5.43 -7.84 4.49
C GLU A 110 6.67 -8.70 4.28
N LYS A 111 6.76 -9.46 3.17
CA LYS A 111 7.96 -10.24 2.85
C LYS A 111 9.09 -9.39 2.28
N ALA A 112 8.79 -8.24 1.69
CA ALA A 112 9.75 -7.35 1.04
C ALA A 112 10.52 -6.47 2.04
N LYS A 113 11.10 -7.09 3.08
CA LYS A 113 11.91 -6.43 4.13
C LYS A 113 13.29 -7.06 4.31
N ASP A 114 13.66 -8.01 3.45
CA ASP A 114 14.98 -8.64 3.45
C ASP A 114 16.00 -7.73 2.72
N PRO A 115 17.02 -7.20 3.42
CA PRO A 115 18.04 -6.35 2.80
C PRO A 115 18.98 -7.09 1.85
N GLU A 116 19.05 -8.43 1.94
CA GLU A 116 19.91 -9.28 1.09
C GLU A 116 19.14 -9.83 -0.14
N ALA A 117 17.86 -9.47 -0.28
CA ALA A 117 17.04 -9.91 -1.40
C ALA A 117 17.61 -9.38 -2.72
N HIS A 118 17.82 -10.29 -3.67
CA HIS A 118 18.25 -9.94 -5.01
C HIS A 118 17.02 -9.59 -5.85
N THR A 119 16.95 -8.35 -6.32
CA THR A 119 15.87 -7.88 -7.20
C THR A 119 16.44 -7.30 -8.49
N PRO A 120 15.69 -7.38 -9.61
CA PRO A 120 15.96 -6.57 -10.81
C PRO A 120 16.23 -5.10 -10.49
N ALA A 121 16.95 -4.42 -11.39
CA ALA A 121 17.23 -3.00 -11.22
C ALA A 121 15.95 -2.16 -11.35
N LEU A 122 15.94 -0.96 -10.75
CA LEU A 122 14.75 -0.10 -10.77
C LEU A 122 14.32 0.24 -12.20
N GLU A 123 15.29 0.42 -13.09
CA GLU A 123 15.13 0.74 -14.50
C GLU A 123 14.35 -0.35 -15.25
N GLU A 124 14.45 -1.62 -14.82
CA GLU A 124 13.68 -2.71 -15.42
C GLU A 124 12.18 -2.56 -15.12
N TYR A 125 11.83 -2.19 -13.89
CA TYR A 125 10.45 -1.91 -13.51
C TYR A 125 9.92 -0.62 -14.13
N GLU A 126 10.76 0.41 -14.26
CA GLU A 126 10.39 1.65 -14.96
C GLU A 126 10.06 1.34 -16.43
N ASN A 127 10.90 0.57 -17.12
CA ASN A 127 10.66 0.18 -18.51
C ASN A 127 9.39 -0.67 -18.66
N LEU A 128 9.12 -1.58 -17.70
CA LEU A 128 7.88 -2.34 -17.66
C LEU A 128 6.65 -1.42 -17.56
N CYS A 129 6.68 -0.47 -16.62
CA CYS A 129 5.63 0.55 -16.45
C CYS A 129 5.41 1.37 -17.72
N LEU A 130 6.50 1.88 -18.33
CA LEU A 130 6.43 2.67 -19.57
C LEU A 130 5.88 1.86 -20.73
N THR A 131 6.23 0.57 -20.83
CA THR A 131 5.73 -0.32 -21.87
C THR A 131 4.23 -0.56 -21.69
N TYR A 132 3.82 -0.89 -20.48
CA TYR A 132 2.42 -1.10 -20.13
C TYR A 132 1.56 0.14 -20.42
N LEU A 133 1.99 1.33 -20.00
CA LEU A 133 1.27 2.57 -20.27
C LEU A 133 1.14 2.85 -21.78
N LYS A 134 2.21 2.62 -22.56
CA LYS A 134 2.16 2.77 -24.03
C LYS A 134 1.20 1.80 -24.70
N GLU A 135 1.02 0.60 -24.15
CA GLU A 135 0.09 -0.40 -24.67
C GLU A 135 -1.35 -0.08 -24.26
N ALA A 136 -1.58 0.29 -23.00
CA ALA A 136 -2.88 0.69 -22.49
C ALA A 136 -3.44 1.94 -23.21
N MET A 137 -2.57 2.88 -23.64
CA MET A 137 -2.97 4.05 -24.42
C MET A 137 -3.31 3.77 -25.89
N LYS A 138 -3.01 2.56 -26.41
CA LYS A 138 -3.31 2.18 -27.80
C LYS A 138 -4.63 1.42 -27.93
N ALA A 139 -5.17 0.91 -26.83
CA ALA A 139 -6.45 0.20 -26.75
C ALA A 139 -7.62 1.18 -26.65
#